data_AF-A0A815XWJ3-F1
#
_entry.id   AF-A0A815XWJ3-F1
#
_cell.length_a   1.000
_cell.length_b   1.000
_cell.length_c   1.000
_cell.angle_alpha   90.00
_cell.angle_beta   90.00
_cell.angle_gamma   90.00
#
_symmetry.space_group_name_H-M   'P 1'
#
loop_
_entity.id
_entity.type
_entity.pdbx_description
1 polymer ?
#
loop_
_entity_poly.entity_id
_entity_poly.type
_entity_poly.pdbx_seq_one_letter_code
_entity_poly.pdbx_strand_id
1 'polypeptide(L)'
;GTHHKKTCSNQSDIARWEETDKYYQLNQQYLFPTKPLTVHAKYEARRPLKQTNGGWSDLRDRQLCLSFALKNPTNISHINIKI
;
A
#
# COMPACT_ATOMS: atom_id res chain seq x y z
N GLY A 1 5.96 -18.22 0.08
CA GLY A 1 6.50 -19.06 -1.01
C GLY A 1 7.03 -18.18 -2.12
N THR A 2 8.06 -18.62 -2.84
CA THR A 2 8.66 -17.91 -3.99
C THR A 2 7.64 -17.60 -5.10
N HIS A 3 6.61 -18.41 -5.22
CA HIS A 3 5.41 -18.12 -5.98
C HIS A 3 4.39 -17.51 -5.00
N HIS A 4 4.17 -16.20 -5.06
CA HIS A 4 3.26 -15.44 -4.19
C HIS A 4 1.79 -15.94 -4.33
N LYS A 5 1.49 -17.11 -3.77
CA LYS A 5 0.15 -17.73 -3.77
C LYS A 5 -0.80 -16.86 -2.95
N LYS A 6 -2.03 -16.70 -3.46
CA LYS A 6 -3.10 -15.95 -2.80
C LYS A 6 -3.84 -16.77 -1.74
N THR A 7 -3.75 -18.11 -1.84
CA THR A 7 -4.26 -19.04 -0.83
C THR A 7 -3.08 -19.58 -0.04
N CYS A 8 -3.02 -19.22 1.24
CA CYS A 8 -2.00 -19.67 2.18
C CYS A 8 -2.65 -20.58 3.24
N SER A 9 -1.88 -21.53 3.77
CA SER A 9 -2.31 -22.30 4.95
C SER A 9 -1.94 -21.52 6.21
N ASN A 10 -2.82 -21.53 7.21
CA ASN A 10 -2.53 -20.93 8.52
C ASN A 10 -1.21 -21.46 9.11
N GLN A 11 -0.89 -22.74 8.86
CA GLN A 11 0.37 -23.34 9.30
C GLN A 11 1.60 -22.70 8.64
N SER A 12 1.49 -22.27 7.38
CA SER A 12 2.59 -21.62 6.67
C SER A 12 2.85 -20.20 7.16
N ASP A 13 1.81 -19.50 7.61
CA ASP A 13 1.98 -18.20 8.25
C ASP A 13 2.59 -18.36 9.64
N ILE A 14 2.12 -19.31 10.46
CA ILE A 14 2.70 -19.63 11.78
C ILE A 14 4.20 -19.92 11.67
N ALA A 15 4.60 -20.80 10.74
CA ALA A 15 6.01 -21.11 10.53
C ALA A 15 6.84 -19.87 10.12
N ARG A 16 6.26 -18.96 9.32
CA ARG A 16 6.91 -17.69 8.95
C ARG A 16 7.09 -16.78 10.17
N TRP A 17 6.10 -16.72 11.06
CA TRP A 17 6.19 -15.95 12.29
C TRP A 17 7.29 -16.49 13.20
N GLU A 18 7.37 -17.81 13.39
CA GLU A 18 8.45 -18.43 14.19
C GLU A 18 9.84 -18.14 13.62
N GLU A 19 10.01 -18.18 12.30
CA GLU A 19 11.28 -17.82 11.64
C GLU A 19 11.61 -16.34 11.83
N THR A 20 10.59 -15.48 11.72
CA THR A 20 10.72 -14.03 11.95
C THR A 20 11.13 -13.73 13.40
N ASP A 21 10.55 -14.42 14.37
CA ASP A 21 10.88 -14.28 15.79
C ASP A 21 12.32 -14.70 16.08
N LYS A 22 12.78 -15.82 15.49
CA LYS A 22 14.19 -16.22 15.57
C LYS A 22 15.11 -15.14 15.00
N TYR A 23 14.76 -14.56 13.86
CA TYR A 23 15.53 -13.47 13.26
C TYR A 23 15.58 -12.24 14.18
N TYR A 24 14.47 -11.88 14.82
CA TYR A 24 14.44 -10.79 15.79
C TYR A 24 15.29 -11.09 17.02
N GLN A 25 15.20 -12.30 17.58
CA GLN A 25 16.00 -12.72 18.73
C GLN A 25 17.50 -12.61 18.45
N LEU A 26 17.96 -13.06 17.29
CA LEU A 26 19.37 -12.97 16.90
C LEU A 26 19.86 -11.54 16.71
N ASN A 27 18.96 -10.61 16.36
CA ASN A 27 19.28 -9.22 16.06
C ASN A 27 18.83 -8.24 17.16
N GLN A 28 18.48 -8.72 18.35
CA GLN A 28 17.96 -7.89 19.46
C GLN A 28 18.83 -6.68 19.77
N GLN A 29 20.16 -6.84 19.67
CA GLN A 29 21.15 -5.79 19.92
C GLN A 29 21.07 -4.59 18.96
N TYR A 30 20.43 -4.76 17.79
CA TYR A 30 20.24 -3.70 16.80
C TYR A 30 18.85 -3.05 16.89
N LEU A 31 17.95 -3.61 17.70
CA LEU A 31 16.63 -3.04 17.95
C LEU A 31 16.76 -1.85 18.92
N PHE A 32 15.77 -0.95 18.88
CA PHE A 32 15.70 0.22 19.75
C PHE A 32 16.98 1.07 19.77
N PRO A 33 17.44 1.57 18.60
CA PRO A 33 18.64 2.38 18.53
C PRO A 33 18.51 3.62 19.42
N THR A 34 19.51 3.85 20.27
CA THR A 34 19.59 5.01 21.16
C THR A 34 20.07 6.27 20.43
N LYS A 35 20.79 6.09 19.32
CA LYS A 35 21.21 7.18 18.44
C LYS A 35 20.12 7.47 17.41
N PRO A 36 19.98 8.73 16.96
CA PRO A 36 19.07 9.07 15.86
C PRO A 36 19.37 8.25 14.61
N LEU A 37 18.31 7.82 13.92
CA LEU A 37 18.43 7.17 12.61
C LEU A 37 19.04 8.16 11.61
N THR A 38 19.89 7.66 10.72
CA THR A 38 20.50 8.47 9.67
C THR A 38 19.76 8.28 8.35
N VAL A 39 19.60 9.37 7.59
CA VAL A 39 19.01 9.32 6.25
C VAL A 39 20.11 9.01 5.25
N HIS A 40 20.04 7.84 4.62
CA HIS A 40 20.84 7.58 3.44
C HIS A 40 20.14 8.22 2.23
N ALA A 41 20.55 9.44 1.87
CA ALA A 41 20.07 10.09 0.66
C ALA A 41 20.51 9.26 -0.56
N LYS A 42 19.53 8.84 -1.36
CA LYS A 42 19.75 8.26 -2.70
C LYS A 42 19.10 9.21 -3.70
N TYR A 43 19.74 9.36 -4.86
CA TYR A 43 19.17 10.15 -5.95
C TYR A 43 17.84 9.53 -6.39
N GLU A 44 16.75 10.27 -6.25
CA GLU A 44 15.44 9.85 -6.74
C GLU A 44 15.38 10.05 -8.25
N ALA A 45 15.69 8.99 -9.00
CA ALA A 45 15.41 8.96 -10.43
C ALA A 45 13.88 9.04 -10.65
N ARG A 46 13.47 9.82 -11.64
CA ARG A 46 12.06 9.86 -12.09
C ARG A 46 11.63 8.44 -12.43
N ARG A 47 10.66 7.90 -11.69
CA ARG A 47 10.12 6.56 -11.95
C ARG A 47 9.11 6.64 -13.08
N PRO A 48 9.13 5.73 -14.06
CA PRO A 48 8.09 5.68 -15.08
C PRO A 48 6.74 5.37 -14.42
N LEU A 49 5.68 5.87 -15.03
CA LEU A 49 4.33 5.49 -14.63
C LEU A 49 4.14 4.00 -14.87
N LYS A 50 3.60 3.29 -13.87
CA LYS A 50 3.27 1.87 -14.00
C LYS A 50 2.10 1.70 -14.96
N GLN A 51 2.09 0.58 -15.68
CA GLN A 51 0.92 0.17 -16.44
C GLN A 51 -0.27 -0.02 -15.49
N THR A 52 -1.45 0.41 -15.93
CA THR A 52 -2.68 0.31 -15.13
C THR A 52 -3.15 -1.15 -15.08
N ASN A 53 -3.60 -1.61 -13.91
CA ASN A 53 -4.22 -2.93 -13.76
C ASN A 53 -5.69 -2.99 -14.26
N GLY A 54 -6.24 -1.87 -14.71
CA GLY A 54 -7.67 -1.75 -15.05
C GLY A 54 -8.59 -1.77 -13.82
N GLY A 55 -9.88 -2.04 -14.05
CA GLY A 55 -10.88 -2.18 -12.98
C GLY A 55 -11.41 -0.88 -12.37
N TRP A 56 -11.05 0.29 -12.93
CA TRP A 56 -11.45 1.61 -12.39
C TRP A 56 -12.00 2.57 -13.47
N SER A 57 -12.55 2.03 -14.55
CA SER A 57 -13.08 2.80 -15.67
C SER A 57 -14.57 3.09 -15.58
N ASP A 58 -15.32 2.43 -14.68
CA ASP A 58 -16.74 2.68 -14.50
C ASP A 58 -16.95 4.13 -14.01
N LEU A 59 -17.81 4.87 -14.73
CA LEU A 59 -18.11 6.26 -14.40
C LEU A 59 -18.77 6.38 -13.02
N ARG A 60 -19.52 5.37 -12.59
CA ARG A 60 -20.18 5.34 -11.28
C ARG A 60 -19.17 5.21 -10.15
N ASP A 61 -18.13 4.41 -10.33
CA ASP A 61 -17.04 4.28 -9.36
C ASP A 61 -16.30 5.61 -9.20
N ARG A 62 -16.05 6.31 -10.31
CA ARG A 62 -15.43 7.65 -10.30
C ARG A 62 -16.31 8.67 -9.59
N GLN A 63 -17.59 8.71 -9.91
CA GLN A 63 -18.54 9.65 -9.31
C GLN A 63 -18.70 9.40 -7.81
N LEU A 64 -18.84 8.14 -7.41
CA LEU A 64 -18.94 7.75 -6.00
C LEU A 64 -17.65 8.14 -5.25
N CYS A 65 -16.48 7.85 -5.82
CA CYS A 65 -15.19 8.23 -5.25
C CYS A 65 -15.07 9.75 -5.03
N LEU A 66 -15.42 10.55 -6.03
CA LEU A 66 -15.38 12.02 -5.94
C LEU A 66 -16.35 12.57 -4.88
N SER A 67 -17.50 11.91 -4.68
CA SER A 67 -18.48 12.37 -3.70
C SER A 67 -17.95 12.39 -2.26
N PHE A 68 -17.01 11.50 -1.90
CA PHE A 68 -16.37 11.50 -0.58
C PHE A 68 -15.46 12.70 -0.34
N ALA A 69 -14.82 13.21 -1.39
CA ALA A 69 -13.98 14.40 -1.31
C ALA A 69 -14.81 15.69 -1.27
N LEU A 70 -15.99 15.68 -1.92
CA LEU A 70 -16.86 16.83 -2.10
C LEU A 70 -17.94 16.95 -1.01
N LYS A 71 -17.57 16.74 0.27
CA LYS A 71 -18.46 16.73 1.47
C LYS A 71 -19.31 17.99 1.73
N ASN A 72 -19.53 18.88 0.75
CA ASN A 72 -20.60 19.86 0.72
C ASN A 72 -21.63 19.49 -0.38
N PRO A 73 -22.84 19.02 -0.02
CA PRO A 73 -23.80 18.41 -0.95
C PRO A 73 -24.45 19.40 -1.94
N THR A 74 -24.18 20.71 -1.85
CA THR A 74 -24.73 21.73 -2.75
C THR A 74 -24.07 21.78 -4.13
N ASN A 75 -22.96 21.07 -4.34
CA ASN A 75 -22.17 21.16 -5.59
C ASN A 75 -22.26 19.90 -6.48
N ILE A 76 -23.02 18.87 -6.09
CA ILE A 76 -23.09 17.61 -6.84
C ILE A 76 -23.91 17.79 -8.14
N SER A 77 -24.85 18.74 -8.19
CA SER A 77 -25.61 19.11 -9.39
C SER A 77 -24.74 19.70 -10.51
N HIS A 78 -23.51 20.13 -10.22
CA HIS A 78 -22.59 20.72 -11.20
C HIS A 78 -21.63 19.71 -11.81
N ILE A 79 -21.63 18.46 -11.35
CA ILE A 79 -20.81 17.38 -11.93
C ILE A 79 -21.55 16.80 -13.15
N ASN A 80 -21.81 17.66 -14.13
CA ASN A 80 -22.14 17.24 -15.48
C ASN A 80 -20.82 16.86 -16.15
N ILE A 81 -20.45 15.59 -16.06
CA ILE A 81 -19.40 15.03 -16.91
C ILE A 81 -19.98 15.00 -18.32
N LYS A 82 -19.67 16.02 -19.12
CA LYS A 82 -19.99 16.02 -20.55
C LYS A 82 -19.27 14.83 -21.20
N ILE A 83 -20.06 14.05 -21.94
CA ILE A 83 -19.66 12.91 -22.79
C ILE A 83 -18.70 13.41 -23.88
#